data_AF-W7LTC5-F1
#
_entry.id   AF-W7LTC5-F1
#
_cell.length_a   1.000
_cell.length_b   1.000
_cell.length_c   1.000
_cell.angle_alpha   90.00
_cell.angle_beta   90.00
_cell.angle_gamma   90.00
#
_symmetry.space_group_name_H-M   'P 1'
#
loop_
_entity.id
_entity.type
_entity.pdbx_description
1 polymer ?
#
loop_
_entity_poly.entity_id
_entity_poly.type
_entity_poly.pdbx_seq_one_letter_code
_entity_poly.pdbx_strand_id
1 'polypeptide(L)'
;MAGSNLRSIRILKEICGFASYSNLAIVTTMWPKSQDSTNKSILEDRELELLTNSEFLSNLVSKGARVFRDYDENYSPADSLQRIMDSLLRQLDHGKPSVLQLQREVVDEHKSLGETAAGKAAAEHLHQTCREHEKQLRILDVELDRTSLTSQHEYSLQLRELKAEVDREIEETKRGGQALIKTMIDLHESETKALKERVSSLQSQYDAEVQNKEMILQDVQESCAALQKEIARLANSPQQQQIVARQTKSHQKALSKAEKDAEKIRRDRQKVQAYTKEIIGGVMNGIAASAVAGVMGGLMCTVM
;
A
#
# COMPACT_ATOMS: atom_id res chain seq x y z
N MET A 1 -21.54 -14.20 -9.53
CA MET A 1 -20.65 -13.31 -8.74
C MET A 1 -20.54 -13.68 -7.25
N ALA A 2 -21.44 -14.47 -6.66
CA ALA A 2 -21.37 -14.84 -5.23
C ALA A 2 -20.15 -15.71 -4.82
N GLY A 3 -19.49 -16.38 -5.80
CA GLY A 3 -18.41 -17.32 -5.51
C GLY A 3 -17.09 -16.68 -5.05
N SER A 4 -16.69 -15.51 -5.56
CA SER A 4 -15.40 -14.88 -5.20
C SER A 4 -15.37 -14.43 -3.75
N ASN A 5 -16.46 -13.84 -3.24
CA ASN A 5 -16.52 -13.28 -1.89
C ASN A 5 -16.51 -14.38 -0.81
N LEU A 6 -17.21 -15.49 -1.03
CA LEU A 6 -17.18 -16.64 -0.11
C LEU A 6 -15.77 -17.26 0.00
N ARG A 7 -15.03 -17.29 -1.11
CA ARG A 7 -13.64 -17.80 -1.15
C ARG A 7 -12.72 -16.94 -0.29
N SER A 8 -12.78 -15.62 -0.45
CA SER A 8 -11.98 -14.68 0.34
C SER A 8 -12.28 -14.79 1.85
N ILE A 9 -13.56 -14.98 2.22
CA ILE A 9 -13.96 -15.18 3.62
C ILE A 9 -13.41 -16.51 4.16
N ARG A 10 -13.40 -17.58 3.34
CA ARG A 10 -12.81 -18.87 3.74
C ARG A 10 -11.30 -18.72 3.98
N ILE A 11 -10.57 -18.08 3.06
CA ILE A 11 -9.14 -17.82 3.24
C ILE A 11 -8.88 -16.98 4.50
N LEU A 12 -9.67 -15.92 4.73
CA LEU A 12 -9.57 -15.09 5.93
C LEU A 12 -9.72 -15.91 7.22
N LYS A 13 -10.70 -16.83 7.26
CA LYS A 13 -10.92 -17.73 8.40
C LYS A 13 -9.68 -18.59 8.68
N GLU A 14 -9.05 -19.13 7.65
CA GLU A 14 -7.82 -19.93 7.79
C GLU A 14 -6.59 -19.10 8.16
N ILE A 15 -6.48 -17.85 7.68
CA ILE A 15 -5.39 -16.94 8.07
C ILE A 15 -5.45 -16.66 9.57
N CYS A 16 -6.64 -16.31 10.04
CA CYS A 16 -6.87 -15.99 11.44
C CYS A 16 -6.74 -17.23 12.33
N GLY A 17 -7.48 -18.29 12.00
CA GLY A 17 -7.49 -19.55 12.77
C GLY A 17 -7.88 -19.40 14.23
N PHE A 18 -8.61 -18.33 14.55
CA PHE A 18 -8.89 -17.99 15.93
C PHE A 18 -10.10 -18.76 16.50
N ALA A 19 -10.03 -19.05 17.80
CA ALA A 19 -11.22 -19.39 18.59
C ALA A 19 -12.17 -18.19 18.76
N SER A 20 -11.62 -16.96 18.76
CA SER A 20 -12.36 -15.69 18.91
C SER A 20 -11.78 -14.61 17.98
N TYR A 21 -12.65 -13.86 17.31
CA TYR A 21 -12.33 -12.79 16.35
C TYR A 21 -12.46 -11.38 16.96
N SER A 22 -12.24 -11.22 18.26
CA SER A 22 -12.38 -9.93 18.97
C SER A 22 -11.52 -8.78 18.38
N ASN A 23 -10.40 -9.13 17.76
CA ASN A 23 -9.47 -8.20 17.11
C ASN A 23 -9.77 -7.98 15.61
N LEU A 24 -10.87 -8.53 15.09
CA LEU A 24 -11.30 -8.35 13.72
C LEU A 24 -12.40 -7.29 13.64
N ALA A 25 -12.16 -6.27 12.83
CA ALA A 25 -13.17 -5.31 12.41
C ALA A 25 -13.57 -5.58 10.96
N ILE A 26 -14.86 -5.74 10.72
CA ILE A 26 -15.47 -5.86 9.41
C ILE A 26 -16.07 -4.50 9.08
N VAL A 27 -15.69 -3.93 7.95
CA VAL A 27 -16.21 -2.62 7.51
C VAL A 27 -17.01 -2.82 6.23
N THR A 28 -18.30 -2.50 6.26
CA THR A 28 -19.16 -2.48 5.08
C THR A 28 -19.09 -1.10 4.43
N THR A 29 -18.78 -1.07 3.13
CA THR A 29 -18.55 0.16 2.34
C THR A 29 -19.63 0.34 1.28
N MET A 30 -19.55 1.40 0.48
CA MET A 30 -20.49 1.71 -0.62
C MET A 30 -21.93 1.99 -0.15
N TRP A 31 -22.10 2.48 1.07
CA TRP A 31 -23.38 2.96 1.57
C TRP A 31 -23.79 4.26 0.86
N PRO A 32 -25.08 4.44 0.51
CA PRO A 32 -25.56 5.63 -0.17
C PRO A 32 -25.46 6.85 0.75
N LYS A 33 -25.04 7.98 0.19
CA LYS A 33 -24.99 9.27 0.90
C LYS A 33 -26.34 10.01 0.92
N SER A 34 -27.28 9.63 0.05
CA SER A 34 -28.61 10.25 -0.08
C SER A 34 -29.73 9.30 0.37
N GLN A 35 -30.78 9.86 0.96
CA GLN A 35 -31.94 9.12 1.51
C GLN A 35 -32.94 8.65 0.43
N ASP A 36 -32.48 8.00 -0.65
CA ASP A 36 -33.42 7.23 -1.47
C ASP A 36 -33.85 5.99 -0.70
N SER A 37 -35.00 6.08 -0.04
CA SER A 37 -35.55 5.11 0.93
C SER A 37 -35.64 3.69 0.37
N THR A 38 -35.93 3.54 -0.92
CA THR A 38 -36.02 2.23 -1.59
C THR A 38 -34.67 1.52 -1.70
N ASN A 39 -33.57 2.25 -1.91
CA ASN A 39 -32.23 1.64 -2.02
C ASN A 39 -31.63 1.30 -0.66
N LYS A 40 -31.97 2.07 0.39
CA LYS A 40 -31.43 1.84 1.75
C LYS A 40 -31.93 0.53 2.34
N SER A 41 -33.24 0.24 2.28
CA SER A 41 -33.82 -1.01 2.81
C SER A 41 -33.19 -2.25 2.16
N ILE A 42 -32.99 -2.24 0.84
CA ILE A 42 -32.37 -3.36 0.11
C ILE A 42 -30.92 -3.59 0.57
N LEU A 43 -30.17 -2.52 0.86
CA LEU A 43 -28.79 -2.64 1.34
C LEU A 43 -28.73 -3.10 2.80
N GLU A 44 -29.69 -2.69 3.63
CA GLU A 44 -29.83 -3.17 5.01
C GLU A 44 -30.20 -4.66 5.05
N ASP A 45 -31.11 -5.10 4.17
CA ASP A 45 -31.45 -6.53 4.03
C ASP A 45 -30.25 -7.36 3.57
N ARG A 46 -29.43 -6.82 2.65
CA ARG A 46 -28.18 -7.46 2.22
C ARG A 46 -27.14 -7.54 3.33
N GLU A 47 -26.97 -6.47 4.11
CA GLU A 47 -26.08 -6.51 5.28
C GLU A 47 -26.59 -7.56 6.28
N LEU A 48 -27.89 -7.60 6.54
CA LEU A 48 -28.48 -8.60 7.41
C LEU A 48 -28.22 -10.02 6.90
N GLU A 49 -28.38 -10.27 5.60
CA GLU A 49 -28.04 -11.57 4.98
C GLU A 49 -26.57 -11.94 5.19
N LEU A 50 -25.64 -10.99 4.97
CA LEU A 50 -24.21 -11.20 5.17
C LEU A 50 -23.86 -11.55 6.63
N LEU A 51 -24.56 -10.94 7.59
CA LEU A 51 -24.33 -11.11 9.01
C LEU A 51 -25.04 -12.32 9.61
N THR A 52 -26.11 -12.81 9.00
CA THR A 52 -26.92 -13.92 9.52
C THR A 52 -26.59 -15.25 8.86
N ASN A 53 -26.19 -15.27 7.60
CA ASN A 53 -25.86 -16.50 6.90
C ASN A 53 -24.48 -17.04 7.34
N SER A 54 -24.47 -18.32 7.74
CA SER A 54 -23.27 -19.03 8.20
C SER A 54 -22.16 -19.15 7.14
N GLU A 55 -22.52 -19.15 5.86
CA GLU A 55 -21.55 -19.19 4.76
C GLU A 55 -20.76 -17.88 4.64
N PHE A 56 -21.37 -16.75 5.03
CA PHE A 56 -20.75 -15.43 5.00
C PHE A 56 -20.06 -15.09 6.34
N LEU A 57 -20.49 -14.00 7.00
CA LEU A 57 -19.81 -13.36 8.12
C LEU A 57 -20.38 -13.76 9.49
N SER A 58 -21.53 -14.42 9.53
CA SER A 58 -22.17 -14.85 10.79
C SER A 58 -21.22 -15.62 11.71
N ASN A 59 -20.42 -16.52 11.14
CA ASN A 59 -19.41 -17.28 11.88
C ASN A 59 -18.30 -16.41 12.49
N LEU A 60 -17.96 -15.28 11.85
CA LEU A 60 -16.96 -14.34 12.36
C LEU A 60 -17.56 -13.48 13.47
N VAL A 61 -18.77 -12.97 13.25
CA VAL A 61 -19.48 -12.09 14.17
C VAL A 61 -19.89 -12.81 15.45
N SER A 62 -20.43 -14.03 15.35
CA SER A 62 -20.80 -14.86 16.52
C SER A 62 -19.60 -15.20 17.41
N LYS A 63 -18.39 -15.18 16.85
CA LYS A 63 -17.13 -15.39 17.55
C LYS A 63 -16.42 -14.08 17.94
N GLY A 64 -17.10 -12.94 17.87
CA GLY A 64 -16.62 -11.67 18.43
C GLY A 64 -16.08 -10.64 17.42
N ALA A 65 -16.15 -10.90 16.10
CA ALA A 65 -15.84 -9.86 15.11
C ALA A 65 -16.85 -8.72 15.21
N ARG A 66 -16.37 -7.48 15.13
CA ARG A 66 -17.22 -6.29 15.17
C ARG A 66 -17.44 -5.75 13.77
N VAL A 67 -18.66 -5.26 13.52
CA VAL A 67 -19.07 -4.74 12.22
C VAL A 67 -19.26 -3.23 12.31
N PHE A 68 -18.76 -2.52 11.31
CA PHE A 68 -18.86 -1.09 11.17
C PHE A 68 -19.35 -0.76 9.76
N ARG A 69 -20.18 0.27 9.63
CA ARG A 69 -20.47 0.88 8.34
C ARG A 69 -19.48 2.02 8.13
N ASP A 70 -18.84 2.10 6.97
CA ASP A 70 -17.91 3.18 6.61
C ASP A 70 -18.62 4.55 6.60
N TYR A 71 -19.92 4.54 6.29
CA TYR A 71 -20.80 5.69 6.37
C TYR A 71 -22.06 5.34 7.16
N ASP A 72 -22.39 6.21 8.11
CA ASP A 72 -23.57 6.16 8.95
C ASP A 72 -24.05 7.60 9.15
N GLU A 73 -25.36 7.86 9.03
CA GLU A 73 -25.95 9.20 9.11
C GLU A 73 -25.62 9.92 10.44
N ASN A 74 -25.26 9.13 11.46
CA ASN A 74 -24.92 9.61 12.79
C ASN A 74 -23.46 10.08 12.94
N TYR A 75 -22.61 9.89 11.92
CA TYR A 75 -21.15 10.12 12.03
C TYR A 75 -20.57 10.78 10.78
N SER A 76 -19.61 11.70 10.96
CA SER A 76 -18.80 12.16 9.83
C SER A 76 -17.85 11.06 9.35
N PRO A 77 -17.37 11.08 8.09
CA PRO A 77 -16.42 10.08 7.59
C PRO A 77 -15.13 9.98 8.43
N ALA A 78 -14.66 11.09 9.01
CA ALA A 78 -13.51 11.10 9.89
C ALA A 78 -13.82 10.39 11.23
N ASP A 79 -15.02 10.59 11.77
CA ASP A 79 -15.45 9.96 13.02
C ASP A 79 -15.67 8.45 12.86
N SER A 80 -16.13 7.98 11.69
CA SER A 80 -16.28 6.55 11.38
C SER A 80 -14.94 5.81 11.49
N LEU A 81 -13.89 6.35 10.88
CA LEU A 81 -12.55 5.74 10.93
C LEU A 81 -11.97 5.78 12.34
N GLN A 82 -12.13 6.90 13.05
CA GLN A 82 -11.65 7.03 14.43
C GLN A 82 -12.33 6.02 15.36
N ARG A 83 -13.65 5.79 15.20
CA ARG A 83 -14.38 4.77 15.95
C ARG A 83 -13.85 3.36 15.72
N ILE A 84 -13.51 3.01 14.47
CA ILE A 84 -12.93 1.69 14.14
C ILE A 84 -11.58 1.53 14.85
N MET A 85 -10.74 2.57 14.80
CA MET A 85 -9.42 2.57 15.45
C MET A 85 -9.54 2.48 16.99
N ASP A 86 -10.36 3.32 17.61
CA ASP A 86 -10.61 3.31 19.07
C ASP A 86 -11.18 1.97 19.53
N SER A 87 -11.97 1.34 18.67
CA SER A 87 -12.53 0.00 18.89
C SER A 87 -11.42 -1.04 18.92
N LEU A 88 -10.49 -1.04 17.96
CA LEU A 88 -9.37 -1.99 17.88
C LEU A 88 -8.35 -1.75 19.01
N LEU A 89 -8.00 -0.49 19.28
CA LEU A 89 -7.04 -0.12 20.32
C LEU A 89 -7.50 -0.55 21.71
N ARG A 90 -8.77 -0.32 22.07
CA ARG A 90 -9.33 -0.78 23.34
C ARG A 90 -9.21 -2.30 23.53
N GLN A 91 -9.27 -3.09 22.47
CA GLN A 91 -9.09 -4.55 22.59
C GLN A 91 -7.64 -4.94 22.86
N LEU A 92 -6.69 -4.19 22.31
CA LEU A 92 -5.26 -4.39 22.58
C LEU A 92 -4.90 -4.02 24.03
N ASP A 93 -5.58 -3.04 24.61
CA ASP A 93 -5.38 -2.65 26.02
C ASP A 93 -5.87 -3.72 27.01
N HIS A 94 -6.81 -4.58 26.60
CA HIS A 94 -7.44 -5.58 27.47
C HIS A 94 -6.90 -7.01 27.27
N GLY A 95 -5.91 -7.23 26.40
CA GLY A 95 -5.30 -8.55 26.20
C GLY A 95 -4.19 -8.57 25.16
N LYS A 96 -3.38 -9.64 25.16
CA LYS A 96 -2.39 -9.85 24.09
C LYS A 96 -3.10 -10.22 22.79
N PRO A 97 -2.73 -9.61 21.64
CA PRO A 97 -3.30 -10.02 20.36
C PRO A 97 -3.00 -11.50 20.11
N SER A 98 -4.04 -12.26 19.76
CA SER A 98 -3.89 -13.66 19.34
C SER A 98 -2.99 -13.73 18.11
N VAL A 99 -1.96 -14.57 18.15
CA VAL A 99 -1.10 -14.84 17.00
C VAL A 99 -1.95 -15.52 15.92
N LEU A 100 -1.90 -14.98 14.70
CA LEU A 100 -2.64 -15.53 13.56
C LEU A 100 -2.18 -16.97 13.29
N GLN A 101 -3.09 -17.87 12.92
CA GLN A 101 -2.72 -19.23 12.53
C GLN A 101 -1.70 -19.23 11.40
N LEU A 102 -1.85 -18.35 10.40
CA LEU A 102 -0.85 -18.22 9.34
C LEU A 102 0.54 -17.86 9.89
N GLN A 103 0.62 -16.95 10.85
CA GLN A 103 1.90 -16.55 11.45
C GLN A 103 2.53 -17.72 12.21
N ARG A 104 1.76 -18.46 12.99
CA ARG A 104 2.24 -19.66 13.67
C ARG A 104 2.71 -20.73 12.67
N GLU A 105 1.92 -21.02 11.64
CA GLU A 105 2.24 -22.04 10.64
C GLU A 105 3.54 -21.70 9.88
N VAL A 106 3.75 -20.43 9.54
CA VAL A 106 4.93 -20.00 8.80
C VAL A 106 6.15 -19.81 9.71
N VAL A 107 6.00 -19.15 10.86
CA VAL A 107 7.12 -18.73 11.71
C VAL A 107 7.53 -19.86 12.66
N ASP A 108 6.57 -20.46 13.36
CA ASP A 108 6.85 -21.45 14.39
C ASP A 108 6.95 -22.87 13.80
N GLU A 109 6.13 -23.18 12.79
CA GLU A 109 6.06 -24.51 12.16
C GLU A 109 6.84 -24.58 10.83
N HIS A 110 7.43 -23.46 10.38
CA HIS A 110 8.25 -23.37 9.16
C HIS A 110 7.59 -23.91 7.88
N LYS A 111 6.26 -23.87 7.80
CA LYS A 111 5.52 -24.28 6.61
C LYS A 111 5.70 -23.26 5.49
N SER A 112 5.80 -23.75 4.26
CA SER A 112 5.64 -22.92 3.06
C SER A 112 4.20 -22.42 2.94
N LEU A 113 3.97 -21.32 2.19
CA LEU A 113 2.61 -20.76 2.04
C LEU A 113 1.64 -21.81 1.52
N GLY A 114 2.00 -22.62 0.53
CA GLY A 114 1.16 -23.70 0.01
C GLY A 114 0.81 -24.80 1.03
N GLU A 115 1.59 -24.97 2.10
CA GLU A 115 1.35 -25.98 3.14
C GLU A 115 0.46 -25.47 4.29
N THR A 116 0.33 -24.15 4.43
CA THR A 116 -0.55 -23.49 5.40
C THR A 116 -2.01 -23.82 5.14
N ALA A 117 -2.86 -23.71 6.16
CA ALA A 117 -4.30 -23.92 5.99
C ALA A 117 -4.91 -22.92 4.99
N ALA A 118 -4.48 -21.66 5.07
CA ALA A 118 -4.89 -20.60 4.14
C ALA A 118 -4.42 -20.87 2.70
N GLY A 119 -3.17 -21.30 2.53
CA GLY A 119 -2.62 -21.63 1.22
C GLY A 119 -3.26 -22.87 0.60
N LYS A 120 -3.62 -23.88 1.39
CA LYS A 120 -4.40 -25.03 0.91
C LYS A 120 -5.80 -24.61 0.44
N ALA A 121 -6.48 -23.75 1.19
CA ALA A 121 -7.77 -23.21 0.80
C ALA A 121 -7.68 -22.38 -0.50
N ALA A 122 -6.61 -21.59 -0.66
CA ALA A 122 -6.33 -20.85 -1.89
C ALA A 122 -5.98 -21.80 -3.07
N ALA A 123 -5.15 -22.81 -2.84
CA ALA A 123 -4.74 -23.77 -3.88
C ALA A 123 -5.92 -24.64 -4.35
N GLU A 124 -6.79 -25.08 -3.45
CA GLU A 124 -8.04 -25.77 -3.79
C GLU A 124 -8.88 -24.94 -4.74
N HIS A 125 -8.99 -23.63 -4.47
CA HIS A 125 -9.72 -22.70 -5.31
C HIS A 125 -9.07 -22.49 -6.69
N LEU A 126 -7.76 -22.30 -6.76
CA LEU A 126 -7.03 -22.17 -8.02
C LEU A 126 -7.18 -23.45 -8.87
N HIS A 127 -7.05 -24.62 -8.27
CA HIS A 127 -7.26 -25.91 -8.96
C HIS A 127 -8.69 -26.08 -9.46
N GLN A 128 -9.70 -25.67 -8.69
CA GLN A 128 -11.08 -25.74 -9.14
C GLN A 128 -11.35 -24.79 -10.31
N THR A 129 -10.80 -23.58 -10.25
CA THR A 129 -10.92 -22.58 -11.32
C THR A 129 -10.24 -23.06 -12.60
N CYS A 130 -8.98 -23.51 -12.52
CA CYS A 130 -8.28 -24.11 -13.66
C CYS A 130 -9.09 -25.24 -14.30
N ARG A 131 -9.62 -26.18 -13.50
CA ARG A 131 -10.43 -27.30 -14.03
C ARG A 131 -11.69 -26.85 -14.76
N GLU A 132 -12.33 -25.77 -14.30
CA GLU A 132 -13.52 -25.25 -14.96
C GLU A 132 -13.17 -24.56 -16.28
N HIS A 133 -12.11 -23.76 -16.29
CA HIS A 133 -11.63 -23.10 -17.52
C HIS A 133 -11.11 -24.14 -18.54
N GLU A 134 -10.44 -25.20 -18.09
CA GLU A 134 -10.04 -26.34 -18.96
C GLU A 134 -11.25 -27.07 -19.57
N LYS A 135 -12.38 -27.18 -18.85
CA LYS A 135 -13.62 -27.71 -19.43
C LYS A 135 -14.19 -26.75 -20.46
N GLN A 136 -14.20 -25.45 -20.18
CA GLN A 136 -14.67 -24.44 -21.13
C GLN A 136 -13.84 -24.45 -22.41
N LEU A 137 -12.51 -24.55 -22.31
CA LEU A 137 -11.64 -24.71 -23.48
C LEU A 137 -11.99 -25.95 -24.29
N ARG A 138 -12.20 -27.10 -23.64
CA ARG A 138 -12.60 -28.33 -24.35
C ARG A 138 -13.93 -28.16 -25.09
N ILE A 139 -14.89 -27.43 -24.51
CA ILE A 139 -16.17 -27.15 -25.17
C ILE A 139 -15.95 -26.23 -26.38
N LEU A 140 -15.16 -25.16 -26.22
CA LEU A 140 -14.82 -24.22 -27.29
C LEU A 140 -14.04 -24.90 -28.43
N ASP A 141 -13.15 -25.84 -28.12
CA ASP A 141 -12.41 -26.63 -29.12
C ASP A 141 -13.36 -27.46 -29.98
N VAL A 142 -14.28 -28.19 -29.35
CA VAL A 142 -15.30 -28.97 -30.06
C VAL A 142 -16.21 -28.08 -30.91
N GLU A 143 -16.54 -26.88 -30.43
CA GLU A 143 -17.38 -25.92 -31.14
C GLU A 143 -16.67 -25.25 -32.32
N LEU A 144 -15.37 -24.97 -32.18
CA LEU A 144 -14.50 -24.51 -33.28
C LEU A 144 -14.35 -25.55 -34.37
N ASP A 145 -14.13 -26.82 -34.01
CA ASP A 145 -14.02 -27.93 -34.96
C ASP A 145 -15.33 -28.11 -35.74
N ARG A 146 -16.48 -28.02 -35.06
CA ARG A 146 -17.80 -28.06 -35.71
C ARG A 146 -18.02 -26.87 -36.64
N THR A 147 -17.70 -25.66 -36.19
CA THR A 147 -17.92 -24.43 -36.96
C THR A 147 -17.05 -24.37 -38.22
N SER A 148 -15.83 -24.91 -38.13
CA SER A 148 -14.88 -25.01 -39.25
C SER A 148 -15.42 -25.84 -40.43
N LEU A 149 -16.36 -26.75 -40.18
CA LEU A 149 -17.05 -27.55 -41.21
C LEU A 149 -18.21 -26.79 -41.90
N THR A 150 -18.67 -25.67 -41.33
CA THR A 150 -19.91 -24.98 -41.74
C THR A 150 -19.66 -23.63 -42.45
N SER A 151 -18.41 -23.27 -42.74
CA SER A 151 -18.00 -22.03 -43.42
C SER A 151 -18.46 -20.71 -42.75
N GLN A 152 -18.78 -20.72 -41.46
CA GLN A 152 -19.16 -19.53 -40.70
C GLN A 152 -17.91 -18.80 -40.16
N HIS A 153 -17.28 -18.01 -41.02
CA HIS A 153 -15.99 -17.36 -40.72
C HIS A 153 -16.05 -16.42 -39.50
N GLU A 154 -17.05 -15.55 -39.42
CA GLU A 154 -17.19 -14.57 -38.33
C GLU A 154 -17.40 -15.23 -36.96
N TYR A 155 -18.24 -16.26 -36.89
CA TYR A 155 -18.47 -17.03 -35.66
C TYR A 155 -17.21 -17.79 -35.22
N SER A 156 -16.45 -18.33 -36.19
CA SER A 156 -15.16 -18.99 -35.89
C SER A 156 -14.10 -18.02 -35.34
N LEU A 157 -14.13 -16.74 -35.74
CA LEU A 157 -13.24 -15.71 -35.21
C LEU A 157 -13.59 -15.36 -33.76
N GLN A 158 -14.88 -15.18 -33.44
CA GLN A 158 -15.35 -14.91 -32.08
C GLN A 158 -15.00 -16.05 -31.11
N LEU A 159 -15.16 -17.30 -31.55
CA LEU A 159 -14.79 -18.47 -30.74
C LEU A 159 -13.27 -18.56 -30.48
N ARG A 160 -12.43 -18.18 -31.45
CA ARG A 160 -10.96 -18.12 -31.24
C ARG A 160 -10.57 -17.02 -30.27
N GLU A 161 -11.22 -15.87 -30.33
CA GLU A 161 -10.97 -14.77 -29.39
C GLU A 161 -11.36 -15.18 -27.97
N LEU A 162 -12.54 -15.78 -27.81
CA LEU A 162 -13.00 -16.30 -26.52
C LEU A 162 -12.07 -17.40 -25.99
N LYS A 163 -11.59 -18.30 -26.85
CA LYS A 163 -10.60 -19.31 -26.47
C LYS A 163 -9.29 -18.69 -25.98
N ALA A 164 -8.77 -17.69 -26.69
CA ALA A 164 -7.54 -17.00 -26.32
C ALA A 164 -7.68 -16.27 -24.97
N GLU A 165 -8.87 -15.75 -24.65
CA GLU A 165 -9.16 -15.14 -23.36
C GLU A 165 -9.16 -16.19 -22.24
N VAL A 166 -9.85 -17.32 -22.42
CA VAL A 166 -9.86 -18.40 -21.42
C VAL A 166 -8.45 -18.99 -21.22
N ASP A 167 -7.66 -19.13 -22.28
CA ASP A 167 -6.25 -19.55 -22.20
C ASP A 167 -5.42 -18.56 -21.35
N ARG A 168 -5.63 -17.25 -21.51
CA ARG A 168 -4.98 -16.24 -20.66
C ARG A 168 -5.38 -16.39 -19.19
N GLU A 169 -6.67 -16.54 -18.91
CA GLU A 169 -7.16 -16.70 -17.53
C GLU A 169 -6.58 -17.96 -16.85
N ILE A 170 -6.38 -19.05 -17.61
CA ILE A 170 -5.70 -20.25 -17.10
C ILE A 170 -4.24 -19.96 -16.76
N GLU A 171 -3.51 -19.29 -17.64
CA GLU A 171 -2.11 -18.96 -17.39
C GLU A 171 -1.94 -17.99 -16.20
N GLU A 172 -2.86 -17.05 -16.02
CA GLU A 172 -2.90 -16.20 -14.83
C GLU A 172 -3.16 -17.01 -13.55
N THR A 173 -4.12 -17.94 -13.59
CA THR A 173 -4.45 -18.81 -12.46
C THR A 173 -3.28 -19.73 -12.09
N LYS A 174 -2.58 -20.30 -13.09
CA LYS A 174 -1.36 -21.10 -12.90
C LYS A 174 -0.23 -20.28 -12.29
N ARG A 175 -0.03 -19.05 -12.77
CA ARG A 175 0.97 -18.12 -12.22
C ARG A 175 0.66 -17.78 -10.76
N GLY A 176 -0.62 -17.58 -10.42
CA GLY A 176 -1.08 -17.45 -9.04
C GLY A 176 -0.79 -18.69 -8.19
N GLY A 177 -0.95 -19.88 -8.75
CA GLY A 177 -0.59 -21.15 -8.08
C GLY A 177 0.91 -21.27 -7.80
N GLN A 178 1.75 -20.90 -8.77
CA GLN A 178 3.20 -20.86 -8.58
C GLN A 178 3.64 -19.85 -7.52
N ALA A 179 2.90 -18.75 -7.34
CA ALA A 179 3.16 -17.79 -6.27
C ALA A 179 2.92 -18.36 -4.87
N LEU A 180 1.98 -19.31 -4.71
CA LEU A 180 1.78 -20.04 -3.44
C LEU A 180 2.90 -21.04 -3.13
N ILE A 181 3.65 -21.48 -4.15
CA ILE A 181 4.80 -22.39 -3.99
C ILE A 181 6.01 -21.63 -3.42
N LYS A 182 6.12 -20.32 -3.68
CA LYS A 182 7.16 -19.49 -3.05
C LYS A 182 6.95 -19.49 -1.54
N THR A 183 8.02 -19.72 -0.80
CA THR A 183 7.96 -19.70 0.66
C THR A 183 7.81 -18.25 1.12
N MET A 184 7.19 -18.02 2.29
CA MET A 184 7.16 -16.68 2.89
C MET A 184 8.57 -16.13 3.15
N ILE A 185 9.58 -17.00 3.27
CA ILE A 185 11.00 -16.66 3.31
C ILE A 185 11.44 -16.03 1.99
N ASP A 186 11.13 -16.65 0.84
CA ASP A 186 11.48 -16.11 -0.48
C ASP A 186 10.80 -14.76 -0.73
N LEU A 187 9.53 -14.66 -0.34
CA LEU A 187 8.76 -13.43 -0.46
C LEU A 187 9.36 -12.34 0.45
N HIS A 188 9.59 -12.66 1.72
CA HIS A 188 10.19 -11.75 2.69
C HIS A 188 11.60 -11.32 2.28
N GLU A 189 12.43 -12.22 1.77
CA GLU A 189 13.77 -11.90 1.29
C GLU A 189 13.70 -10.93 0.09
N SER A 190 12.81 -11.21 -0.87
CA SER A 190 12.61 -10.36 -2.04
C SER A 190 12.08 -8.97 -1.67
N GLU A 191 11.10 -8.90 -0.75
CA GLU A 191 10.53 -7.64 -0.27
C GLU A 191 11.53 -6.86 0.58
N THR A 192 12.27 -7.54 1.46
CA THR A 192 13.31 -6.93 2.28
C THR A 192 14.44 -6.39 1.41
N LYS A 193 14.84 -7.13 0.37
CA LYS A 193 15.82 -6.66 -0.61
C LYS A 193 15.30 -5.44 -1.35
N ALA A 194 14.09 -5.49 -1.89
CA ALA A 194 13.48 -4.37 -2.59
C ALA A 194 13.32 -3.12 -1.69
N LEU A 195 12.98 -3.33 -0.41
CA LEU A 195 12.88 -2.26 0.57
C LEU A 195 14.25 -1.66 0.89
N LYS A 196 15.28 -2.50 1.11
CA LYS A 196 16.66 -2.03 1.32
C LYS A 196 17.17 -1.22 0.13
N GLU A 197 16.92 -1.70 -1.09
CA GLU A 197 17.28 -0.98 -2.32
C GLU A 197 16.56 0.37 -2.42
N ARG A 198 15.26 0.41 -2.14
CA ARG A 198 14.47 1.65 -2.15
C ARG A 198 14.95 2.65 -1.11
N VAL A 199 15.23 2.19 0.11
CA VAL A 199 15.76 3.02 1.20
C VAL A 199 17.15 3.55 0.83
N SER A 200 18.03 2.71 0.29
CA SER A 200 19.36 3.14 -0.18
C SER A 200 19.28 4.16 -1.32
N SER A 201 18.34 3.99 -2.25
CA SER A 201 18.11 4.94 -3.34
C SER A 201 17.64 6.30 -2.81
N LEU A 202 16.68 6.31 -1.89
CA LEU A 202 16.22 7.54 -1.22
C LEU A 202 17.34 8.24 -0.46
N GLN A 203 18.18 7.49 0.26
CA GLN A 203 19.35 8.06 0.93
C GLN A 203 20.31 8.75 -0.04
N SER A 204 20.61 8.11 -1.17
CA SER A 204 21.48 8.70 -2.20
C SER A 204 20.89 9.98 -2.79
N GLN A 205 19.58 10.04 -3.00
CA GLN A 205 18.90 11.25 -3.47
C GLN A 205 18.95 12.36 -2.42
N TYR A 206 18.77 12.00 -1.15
CA TYR A 206 18.86 12.95 -0.03
C TYR A 206 20.26 13.56 0.10
N ASP A 207 21.28 12.72 -0.01
CA ASP A 207 22.68 13.14 0.07
C ASP A 207 23.05 14.06 -1.11
N ALA A 208 22.57 13.76 -2.31
CA ALA A 208 22.77 14.62 -3.49
C ALA A 208 22.07 15.98 -3.34
N GLU A 209 20.84 16.01 -2.84
CA GLU A 209 20.09 17.26 -2.64
C GLU A 209 20.72 18.12 -1.54
N VAL A 210 21.23 17.49 -0.47
CA VAL A 210 22.00 18.19 0.57
C VAL A 210 23.24 18.84 -0.04
N GLN A 211 24.01 18.10 -0.84
CA GLN A 211 25.18 18.65 -1.53
C GLN A 211 24.83 19.82 -2.45
N ASN A 212 23.72 19.72 -3.18
CA ASN A 212 23.24 20.79 -4.05
C ASN A 212 22.91 22.06 -3.27
N LYS A 213 22.14 21.95 -2.17
CA LYS A 213 21.80 23.12 -1.34
C LYS A 213 23.02 23.69 -0.59
N GLU A 214 23.99 22.87 -0.22
CA GLU A 214 25.26 23.34 0.37
C GLU A 214 26.12 24.10 -0.65
N MET A 215 26.14 23.66 -1.89
CA MET A 215 26.83 24.36 -2.97
C MET A 215 26.19 25.73 -3.24
N ILE A 216 24.85 25.80 -3.30
CA ILE A 216 24.11 27.06 -3.45
C ILE A 216 24.39 28.00 -2.27
N LEU A 217 24.43 27.48 -1.04
CA LEU A 217 24.77 28.26 0.15
C LEU A 217 26.16 28.88 0.02
N GLN A 218 27.14 28.09 -0.40
CA GLN A 218 28.53 28.54 -0.54
C GLN A 218 28.65 29.62 -1.63
N ASP A 219 28.02 29.43 -2.79
CA ASP A 219 28.02 30.42 -3.88
C ASP A 219 27.39 31.76 -3.44
N VAL A 220 26.27 31.71 -2.72
CA VAL A 220 25.61 32.91 -2.19
C VAL A 220 26.46 33.59 -1.10
N GLN A 221 27.16 32.83 -0.26
CA GLN A 221 28.09 33.35 0.74
C GLN A 221 29.27 34.08 0.08
N GLU A 222 29.87 33.48 -0.95
CA GLU A 222 30.98 34.07 -1.72
C GLU A 222 30.53 35.37 -2.41
N SER A 223 29.34 35.37 -3.03
CA SER A 223 28.72 36.56 -3.63
C SER A 223 28.48 37.67 -2.60
N CYS A 224 27.97 37.35 -1.42
CA CYS A 224 27.78 38.32 -0.33
C CYS A 224 29.12 38.92 0.14
N ALA A 225 30.14 38.08 0.33
CA ALA A 225 31.47 38.52 0.76
C ALA A 225 32.14 39.43 -0.28
N ALA A 226 31.96 39.13 -1.58
CA ALA A 226 32.46 39.98 -2.66
C ALA A 226 31.78 41.36 -2.67
N LEU A 227 30.45 41.41 -2.53
CA LEU A 227 29.70 42.67 -2.46
C LEU A 227 30.08 43.52 -1.23
N GLN A 228 30.30 42.87 -0.08
CA GLN A 228 30.76 43.57 1.13
C GLN A 228 32.15 44.19 0.94
N LYS A 229 33.08 43.48 0.30
CA LYS A 229 34.41 44.02 -0.04
C LYS A 229 34.32 45.20 -1.00
N GLU A 230 33.40 45.15 -1.96
CA GLU A 230 33.21 46.24 -2.92
C GLU A 230 32.61 47.49 -2.26
N ILE A 231 31.66 47.33 -1.33
CA ILE A 231 31.17 48.45 -0.50
C ILE A 231 32.33 49.11 0.26
N ALA A 232 33.21 48.31 0.88
CA ALA A 232 34.34 48.83 1.64
C ALA A 232 35.33 49.63 0.77
N ARG A 233 35.47 49.28 -0.51
CA ARG A 233 36.30 50.02 -1.48
C ARG A 233 35.68 51.33 -1.93
N LEU A 234 34.35 51.40 -2.01
CA LEU A 234 33.60 52.57 -2.47
C LEU A 234 33.37 53.63 -1.36
N ALA A 235 34.21 53.66 -0.32
CA ALA A 235 34.06 54.53 0.86
C ALA A 235 33.89 56.04 0.54
N ASN A 236 34.38 56.51 -0.61
CA ASN A 236 34.42 57.94 -0.98
C ASN A 236 33.33 58.39 -1.99
N SER A 237 32.37 57.53 -2.36
CA SER A 237 31.41 57.84 -3.44
C SER A 237 29.96 57.52 -3.04
N PRO A 238 29.17 58.49 -2.53
CA PRO A 238 27.87 58.24 -1.89
C PRO A 238 26.78 57.72 -2.85
N GLN A 239 26.82 58.10 -4.13
CA GLN A 239 25.86 57.61 -5.13
C GLN A 239 26.10 56.13 -5.48
N GLN A 240 27.36 55.70 -5.60
CA GLN A 240 27.71 54.31 -5.87
C GLN A 240 27.45 53.41 -4.64
N GLN A 241 27.65 53.93 -3.43
CA GLN A 241 27.28 53.23 -2.19
C GLN A 241 25.79 52.88 -2.14
N GLN A 242 24.91 53.78 -2.59
CA GLN A 242 23.46 53.55 -2.52
C GLN A 242 22.98 52.45 -3.48
N ILE A 243 23.60 52.33 -4.65
CA ILE A 243 23.31 51.27 -5.63
C ILE A 243 23.78 49.91 -5.11
N VAL A 244 25.03 49.84 -4.64
CA VAL A 244 25.61 48.59 -4.12
C VAL A 244 24.91 48.15 -2.84
N ALA A 245 24.55 49.07 -1.94
CA ALA A 245 23.81 48.75 -0.71
C ALA A 245 22.43 48.13 -0.99
N ARG A 246 21.73 48.54 -2.06
CA ARG A 246 20.47 47.91 -2.48
C ARG A 246 20.69 46.48 -2.96
N GLN A 247 21.75 46.23 -3.73
CA GLN A 247 22.13 44.89 -4.19
C GLN A 247 22.52 44.00 -3.00
N THR A 248 23.34 44.49 -2.07
CA THR A 248 23.72 43.76 -0.85
C THR A 248 22.53 43.36 -0.02
N LYS A 249 21.51 44.22 0.13
CA LYS A 249 20.28 43.87 0.85
C LYS A 249 19.50 42.73 0.18
N SER A 250 19.53 42.63 -1.14
CA SER A 250 18.93 41.52 -1.89
C SER A 250 19.71 40.23 -1.68
N HIS A 251 21.03 40.27 -1.82
CA HIS A 251 21.91 39.12 -1.61
C HIS A 251 21.89 38.63 -0.15
N GLN A 252 21.77 39.53 0.83
CA GLN A 252 21.63 39.16 2.24
C GLN A 252 20.31 38.41 2.53
N LYS A 253 19.22 38.78 1.83
CA LYS A 253 17.96 38.02 1.90
C LYS A 253 18.09 36.65 1.26
N ALA A 254 18.78 36.57 0.12
CA ALA A 254 19.07 35.30 -0.55
C ALA A 254 19.92 34.38 0.35
N LEU A 255 20.94 34.94 1.02
CA LEU A 255 21.78 34.23 1.98
C LEU A 255 20.95 33.68 3.15
N SER A 256 20.13 34.53 3.79
CA SER A 256 19.26 34.09 4.88
C SER A 256 18.28 32.98 4.46
N LYS A 257 17.80 33.01 3.21
CA LYS A 257 16.96 31.96 2.66
C LYS A 257 17.76 30.66 2.45
N ALA A 258 18.91 30.74 1.79
CA ALA A 258 19.78 29.59 1.54
C ALA A 258 20.27 28.92 2.84
N GLU A 259 20.59 29.71 3.88
CA GLU A 259 20.95 29.21 5.21
C GLU A 259 19.83 28.39 5.84
N LYS A 260 18.59 28.91 5.80
CA LYS A 260 17.41 28.21 6.32
C LYS A 260 17.12 26.93 5.54
N ASP A 261 17.25 26.95 4.22
CA ASP A 261 17.02 25.80 3.36
C ASP A 261 18.09 24.71 3.59
N ALA A 262 19.36 25.10 3.72
CA ALA A 262 20.47 24.22 4.06
C ALA A 262 20.33 23.62 5.47
N GLU A 263 19.87 24.41 6.45
CA GLU A 263 19.66 23.92 7.81
C GLU A 263 18.43 23.00 7.93
N LYS A 264 17.34 23.30 7.19
CA LYS A 264 16.18 22.41 7.08
C LYS A 264 16.60 21.06 6.51
N ILE A 265 17.31 21.06 5.38
CA ILE A 265 17.68 19.80 4.73
C ILE A 265 18.69 18.98 5.53
N ARG A 266 19.63 19.62 6.25
CA ARG A 266 20.52 18.90 7.19
C ARG A 266 19.75 18.19 8.30
N ARG A 267 18.75 18.87 8.89
CA ARG A 267 17.90 18.27 9.93
C ARG A 267 17.11 17.09 9.39
N ASP A 268 16.53 17.25 8.21
CA ASP A 268 15.74 16.19 7.60
C ASP A 268 16.64 15.01 7.13
N ARG A 269 17.89 15.25 6.70
CA ARG A 269 18.91 14.22 6.46
C ARG A 269 19.17 13.38 7.71
N GLN A 270 19.38 14.03 8.86
CA GLN A 270 19.63 13.35 10.13
C GLN A 270 18.45 12.47 10.53
N LYS A 271 17.20 12.93 10.32
CA LYS A 271 16.01 12.11 10.55
C LYS A 271 15.98 10.90 9.61
N VAL A 272 16.20 11.10 8.31
CA VAL A 272 16.24 10.01 7.32
C VAL A 272 17.32 8.97 7.69
N GLN A 273 18.51 9.42 8.09
CA GLN A 273 19.58 8.51 8.54
C GLN A 273 19.23 7.73 9.80
N ALA A 274 18.60 8.37 10.80
CA ALA A 274 18.14 7.71 12.01
C ALA A 274 17.09 6.63 11.69
N TYR A 275 16.06 6.97 10.91
CA TYR A 275 15.04 6.03 10.46
C TYR A 275 15.62 4.88 9.63
N THR A 276 16.57 5.17 8.75
CA THR A 276 17.21 4.11 7.95
C THR A 276 17.97 3.12 8.84
N LYS A 277 18.68 3.62 9.85
CA LYS A 277 19.43 2.77 10.79
C LYS A 277 18.48 1.84 11.56
N GLU A 278 17.29 2.31 11.93
CA GLU A 278 16.27 1.49 12.59
C GLU A 278 15.66 0.43 11.66
N ILE A 279 15.40 0.77 10.39
CA ILE A 279 14.89 -0.17 9.37
C ILE A 279 15.93 -1.25 9.05
N ILE A 280 17.18 -0.86 8.76
CA ILE A 280 18.24 -1.79 8.37
C ILE A 280 18.73 -2.60 9.57
N GLY A 281 18.71 -2.02 10.77
CA GLY A 281 19.08 -2.69 12.02
C GLY A 281 18.10 -3.77 12.48
N GLY A 282 16.99 -3.99 11.77
CA GLY A 282 16.01 -5.04 12.09
C GLY A 282 15.13 -4.72 13.29
N VAL A 283 15.13 -3.46 13.76
CA VAL A 283 14.33 -3.03 14.92
C VAL A 283 12.88 -2.78 14.52
N MET A 284 12.62 -2.47 13.23
CA MET A 284 11.28 -2.26 12.69
C MET A 284 10.78 -3.45 11.86
N ASN A 285 9.62 -3.99 12.23
CA ASN A 285 8.89 -4.99 11.42
C ASN A 285 8.38 -4.38 10.10
N GLY A 286 8.14 -5.22 9.09
CA GLY A 286 7.88 -4.79 7.70
C GLY A 286 6.78 -3.73 7.49
N ILE A 287 5.72 -3.73 8.31
CA ILE A 287 4.66 -2.69 8.26
C ILE A 287 5.17 -1.33 8.74
N ALA A 288 5.91 -1.31 9.85
CA ALA A 288 6.51 -0.09 10.39
C ALA A 288 7.55 0.48 9.41
N ALA A 289 8.38 -0.39 8.84
CA ALA A 289 9.38 0.00 7.85
C ALA A 289 8.75 0.61 6.58
N SER A 290 7.58 0.10 6.14
CA SER A 290 6.86 0.63 4.98
C SER A 290 6.23 2.00 5.24
N ALA A 291 5.64 2.20 6.42
CA ALA A 291 5.10 3.51 6.81
C ALA A 291 6.21 4.58 6.88
N VAL A 292 7.36 4.20 7.45
CA VAL A 292 8.52 5.10 7.56
C VAL A 292 9.12 5.41 6.19
N ALA A 293 9.18 4.44 5.26
CA ALA A 293 9.57 4.71 3.88
C ALA A 293 8.62 5.73 3.20
N GLY A 294 7.32 5.67 3.48
CA GLY A 294 6.34 6.66 3.03
C GLY A 294 6.57 8.05 3.61
N VAL A 295 6.89 8.14 4.91
CA VAL A 295 7.26 9.41 5.58
C VAL A 295 8.55 9.99 4.99
N MET A 296 9.55 9.15 4.70
CA MET A 296 10.79 9.57 4.03
C MET A 296 10.52 10.09 2.60
N GLY A 297 9.63 9.44 1.85
CA GLY A 297 9.18 9.91 0.54
C GLY A 297 8.44 11.26 0.62
N GLY A 298 7.58 11.44 1.62
CA GLY A 298 6.88 12.71 1.86
C GLY A 298 7.85 13.86 2.19
N LEU A 299 8.88 13.60 2.99
CA LEU A 299 9.94 14.57 3.27
C LEU A 299 10.66 14.99 1.97
N MET A 300 10.97 14.05 1.08
CA MET A 300 11.54 14.36 -0.24
C MET A 300 10.64 15.27 -1.09
N CYS A 301 9.34 14.98 -1.18
CA CYS A 301 8.40 15.82 -1.93
C CYS A 301 8.25 17.24 -1.37
N THR A 302 8.55 17.47 -0.08
CA THR A 302 8.53 18.81 0.52
C THR A 302 9.87 19.56 0.42
N VAL A 303 10.89 18.91 -0.12
CA VAL A 303 12.25 19.44 -0.25
C VAL A 303 12.58 19.80 -1.71
N MET A 304 12.03 19.04 -2.68
CA MET A 304 11.94 19.38 -4.10
C MET A 304 10.97 20.54 -4.35
#